data_AF-A0AA38ZFD2-F1
#
_entry.id   AF-A0AA38ZFD2-F1
#
_cell.length_a   1.000
_cell.length_b   1.000
_cell.length_c   1.000
_cell.angle_alpha   90.00
_cell.angle_beta   90.00
_cell.angle_gamma   90.00
#
_symmetry.space_group_name_H-M   'P 1'
#
loop_
_entity.id
_entity.type
_entity.pdbx_description
1 polymer ?
#
loop_
_entity_poly.entity_id
_entity_poly.type
_entity_poly.pdbx_seq_one_letter_code
_entity_poly.pdbx_strand_id
1 'polypeptide(L)'
;MREIVKHLITQVARKTLYTDEDGTLLESRFCEKELLQVVESLPVFSYLDDPTNPSYSFLPQLRDVLVERALKDPKSTDSAGYSSFKRIPIFQEELEEKLVEKISKARERLDNGGFPITNRIKKCRNYPIYGFVRKEVGTKLLSGENKVSPGEDIEKVYEAINDGKLGDVLMKCLAFWRGTAGPFTPRPSGLSSPAQFNPEYWGWFEKLRSPSSASNGRVNWDQL
;
A
#
# COMPACT_ATOMS: atom_id res chain seq x y z
N MET A 1 -0.59 7.21 -5.97
CA MET A 1 0.19 8.05 -5.03
C MET A 1 1.69 7.91 -5.24
N ARG A 2 2.34 6.76 -4.94
CA ARG A 2 3.80 6.60 -5.12
C ARG A 2 4.33 7.07 -6.48
N GLU A 3 3.75 6.56 -7.57
CA GLU A 3 4.18 6.92 -8.93
C GLU A 3 3.96 8.41 -9.27
N ILE A 4 3.00 9.06 -8.63
CA ILE A 4 2.75 10.49 -8.80
C ILE A 4 3.87 11.29 -8.10
N VAL A 5 4.26 10.87 -6.91
CA VAL A 5 5.38 11.47 -6.16
C VAL A 5 6.70 11.28 -6.92
N LYS A 6 6.96 10.08 -7.45
CA LYS A 6 8.12 9.82 -8.33
C LYS A 6 8.15 10.74 -9.54
N HIS A 7 7.04 10.84 -10.27
CA HIS A 7 6.94 11.69 -11.45
C HIS A 7 7.17 13.17 -11.10
N LEU A 8 6.61 13.62 -9.97
CA LEU A 8 6.82 14.98 -9.49
C LEU A 8 8.29 15.24 -9.14
N ILE A 9 8.95 14.33 -8.41
CA ILE A 9 10.37 14.46 -8.07
C ILE A 9 11.22 14.51 -9.33
N THR A 10 10.98 13.63 -10.31
CA THR A 10 11.67 13.70 -11.61
C THR A 10 11.46 15.06 -12.29
N GLN A 11 10.24 15.59 -12.27
CA GLN A 11 9.93 16.89 -12.87
C GLN A 11 10.65 18.05 -12.15
N VAL A 12 10.63 18.07 -10.82
CA VAL A 12 11.28 19.11 -10.01
C VAL A 12 12.80 19.00 -10.13
N ALA A 13 13.37 17.80 -10.01
CA ALA A 13 14.81 17.57 -10.19
C ALA A 13 15.30 18.03 -11.56
N ARG A 14 14.55 17.78 -12.63
CA ARG A 14 14.90 18.28 -13.98
C ARG A 14 14.83 19.81 -14.09
N LYS A 15 13.92 20.45 -13.35
CA LYS A 15 13.80 21.91 -13.36
C LYS A 15 14.91 22.58 -12.55
N THR A 16 15.32 22.00 -11.42
CA THR A 16 16.19 22.68 -10.45
C THR A 16 17.61 22.13 -10.36
N LEU A 17 17.85 20.86 -10.75
CA LEU A 17 19.14 20.16 -10.56
C LEU A 17 19.84 19.80 -11.87
N TYR A 18 19.26 20.07 -13.04
CA TYR A 18 19.85 19.67 -14.34
C TYR A 18 20.60 20.80 -15.04
N THR A 19 20.14 22.04 -14.89
CA THR A 19 20.69 23.21 -15.59
C THR A 19 21.11 24.27 -14.60
N ASP A 20 22.31 24.82 -14.78
CA ASP A 20 22.74 26.00 -14.04
C ASP A 20 22.13 27.29 -14.62
N GLU A 21 22.32 28.44 -13.96
CA GLU A 21 21.80 29.75 -14.41
C GLU A 21 22.30 30.12 -15.82
N ASP A 22 23.49 29.63 -16.18
CA ASP A 22 24.14 29.82 -17.49
C ASP A 22 23.72 28.77 -18.56
N GLY A 23 22.80 27.86 -18.22
CA GLY A 23 22.33 26.79 -19.12
C GLY A 23 23.30 25.61 -19.27
N THR A 24 24.37 25.55 -18.48
CA THR A 24 25.30 24.42 -18.42
C THR A 24 24.68 23.22 -17.71
N LEU A 25 25.04 22.01 -18.15
CA LEU A 25 24.54 20.78 -17.53
C LEU A 25 25.29 20.47 -16.24
N LEU A 26 24.54 20.30 -15.16
CA LEU A 26 25.09 20.01 -13.83
C LEU A 26 25.35 18.51 -13.65
N GLU A 27 26.37 18.17 -12.86
CA GLU A 27 26.71 16.79 -12.48
C GLU A 27 25.65 16.18 -11.53
N SER A 28 24.85 17.03 -10.87
CA SER A 28 23.66 16.67 -10.10
C SER A 28 22.57 15.98 -10.93
N ARG A 29 22.62 15.98 -12.26
CA ARG A 29 21.71 15.20 -13.12
C ARG A 29 21.65 13.70 -12.76
N PHE A 30 22.71 13.16 -12.16
CA PHE A 30 22.79 11.75 -11.79
C PHE A 30 22.08 11.41 -10.46
N CYS A 31 21.63 12.41 -9.67
CA CYS A 31 20.96 12.16 -8.38
C CYS A 31 19.53 11.62 -8.53
N GLU A 32 18.91 11.70 -9.71
CA GLU A 32 17.52 11.30 -9.92
C GLU A 32 17.25 9.85 -9.49
N LYS A 33 18.18 8.93 -9.79
CA LYS A 33 18.03 7.52 -9.42
C LYS A 33 17.98 7.34 -7.89
N GLU A 34 18.83 8.04 -7.17
CA GLU A 34 18.94 7.95 -5.70
C GLU A 34 17.71 8.60 -5.04
N LEU A 35 17.24 9.74 -5.55
CA LEU A 35 16.00 10.36 -5.09
C LEU A 35 14.78 9.44 -5.30
N LEU A 36 14.69 8.78 -6.45
CA LEU A 36 13.62 7.81 -6.72
C LEU A 36 13.69 6.59 -5.79
N GLN A 37 14.90 6.17 -5.41
CA GLN A 37 15.09 5.06 -4.46
C GLN A 37 14.56 5.41 -3.07
N VAL A 38 14.69 6.65 -2.60
CA VAL A 38 14.08 7.13 -1.35
C VAL A 38 12.56 6.98 -1.37
N VAL A 39 11.93 7.33 -2.50
CA VAL A 39 10.46 7.20 -2.67
C VAL A 39 10.02 5.72 -2.69
N GLU A 40 10.89 4.82 -3.16
CA GLU A 40 10.60 3.39 -3.19
C GLU A 40 10.75 2.71 -1.84
N SER A 41 11.76 3.13 -1.06
CA SER A 41 12.06 2.59 0.27
C SER A 41 11.05 3.05 1.32
N LEU A 42 10.47 4.24 1.17
CA LEU A 42 9.52 4.79 2.13
C LEU A 42 8.07 4.33 1.88
N PRO A 43 7.34 3.91 2.94
CA PRO A 43 5.90 3.72 2.86
C PRO A 43 5.20 5.02 2.50
N VAL A 44 4.30 5.00 1.51
CA VAL A 44 3.65 6.24 1.03
C VAL A 44 2.84 6.92 2.13
N PHE A 45 2.17 6.14 2.97
CA PHE A 45 1.30 6.67 4.02
C PHE A 45 2.06 7.21 5.24
N SER A 46 3.39 7.13 5.29
CA SER A 46 4.16 7.70 6.40
C SER A 46 4.41 9.21 6.27
N TYR A 47 4.09 9.80 5.11
CA TYR A 47 4.28 11.22 4.85
C TYR A 47 3.14 11.87 4.04
N LEU A 48 2.18 11.09 3.54
CA LEU A 48 1.20 11.61 2.59
C LEU A 48 0.20 12.59 3.22
N ASP A 49 -0.09 12.42 4.50
CA ASP A 49 -0.98 13.26 5.29
C ASP A 49 -0.48 14.70 5.37
N ASP A 50 0.81 14.91 5.64
CA ASP A 50 1.48 16.20 5.61
C ASP A 50 2.88 16.04 4.97
N PRO A 51 2.97 16.12 3.64
CA PRO A 51 4.21 15.81 2.91
C PRO A 51 5.29 16.89 3.07
N THR A 52 4.92 18.06 3.59
CA THR A 52 5.79 19.19 3.88
C THR A 52 6.35 19.17 5.30
N ASN A 53 5.92 18.21 6.13
CA ASN A 53 6.35 18.17 7.53
C ASN A 53 7.84 17.84 7.65
N PRO A 54 8.66 18.71 8.27
CA PRO A 54 10.08 18.42 8.46
C PRO A 54 10.34 17.29 9.47
N SER A 55 9.35 16.93 10.30
CA SER A 55 9.45 15.83 11.26
C SER A 55 9.33 14.45 10.60
N TYR A 56 8.76 14.38 9.40
CA TYR A 56 8.68 13.15 8.63
C TYR A 56 9.99 12.86 7.93
N SER A 57 10.32 11.57 7.77
CA SER A 57 11.59 11.15 7.19
C SER A 57 11.75 11.45 5.70
N PHE A 58 10.67 11.83 5.01
CA PHE A 58 10.66 12.01 3.57
C PHE A 58 11.56 13.15 3.08
N LEU A 59 11.33 14.39 3.53
CA LEU A 59 12.14 15.54 3.11
C LEU A 59 13.59 15.48 3.60
N PRO A 60 13.89 15.08 4.85
CA PRO A 60 15.26 14.89 5.32
C PRO A 60 16.04 13.86 4.50
N GLN A 61 15.45 12.70 4.16
CA GLN A 61 16.15 11.70 3.35
C GLN A 61 16.45 12.18 1.93
N LEU A 62 15.53 12.93 1.31
CA LEU A 62 15.80 13.54 -0.01
C LEU A 62 16.95 14.55 0.09
N ARG A 63 16.99 15.35 1.15
CA ARG A 63 18.09 16.28 1.42
C ARG A 63 19.40 15.54 1.63
N ASP A 64 19.41 14.46 2.41
CA ASP A 64 20.61 13.67 2.71
C ASP A 64 21.22 13.11 1.43
N VAL A 65 20.40 12.60 0.50
CA VAL A 65 20.87 12.15 -0.82
C VAL A 65 21.56 13.29 -1.59
N LEU A 66 20.96 14.49 -1.61
CA LEU A 66 21.54 15.64 -2.30
C LEU A 66 22.85 16.10 -1.65
N VAL A 67 22.91 16.12 -0.32
CA VAL A 67 24.10 16.50 0.45
C VAL A 67 25.22 15.47 0.25
N GLU A 68 24.94 14.18 0.38
CA GLU A 68 25.94 13.13 0.14
C GLU A 68 26.51 13.20 -1.27
N ARG A 69 25.67 13.50 -2.27
CA ARG A 69 26.12 13.63 -3.65
C ARG A 69 27.02 14.85 -3.83
N ALA A 70 26.64 15.99 -3.24
CA ALA A 70 27.45 17.21 -3.27
C ALA A 70 28.81 17.01 -2.58
N LEU A 71 28.88 16.20 -1.53
CA LEU A 71 30.14 15.86 -0.83
C LEU A 71 31.03 14.88 -1.60
N LYS A 72 30.43 13.93 -2.33
CA LYS A 72 31.16 12.89 -3.09
C LYS A 72 31.73 13.39 -4.42
N ASP A 73 31.51 14.65 -4.81
CA ASP A 73 31.88 15.17 -6.13
C ASP A 73 33.39 15.48 -6.25
N PRO A 74 34.21 14.59 -6.87
CA PRO A 74 35.66 14.64 -6.79
C PRO A 74 36.28 15.64 -7.79
N LYS A 75 35.46 16.26 -8.65
CA LYS A 75 35.85 17.26 -9.66
C LYS A 75 35.45 18.69 -9.29
N SER A 76 34.93 18.90 -8.09
CA SER A 76 34.57 20.25 -7.67
C SER A 76 35.84 21.09 -7.51
N THR A 77 36.11 21.94 -8.49
CA THR A 77 36.64 23.27 -8.16
C THR A 77 35.70 23.86 -7.10
N ASP A 78 36.20 24.63 -6.13
CA ASP A 78 35.41 25.16 -5.00
C ASP A 78 34.06 25.79 -5.40
N SER A 79 33.92 26.24 -6.65
CA SER A 79 32.70 26.75 -7.27
C SER A 79 31.58 25.72 -7.54
N ALA A 80 31.88 24.49 -7.95
CA ALA A 80 30.87 23.53 -8.44
C ALA A 80 30.14 22.77 -7.31
N GLY A 81 30.88 22.37 -6.26
CA GLY A 81 30.28 21.81 -5.05
C GLY A 81 29.39 22.85 -4.34
N TYR A 82 29.85 24.10 -4.29
CA TYR A 82 29.08 25.22 -3.74
C TYR A 82 27.82 25.55 -4.57
N SER A 83 27.88 25.44 -5.91
CA SER A 83 26.69 25.57 -6.77
C SER A 83 25.65 24.48 -6.45
N SER A 84 26.08 23.23 -6.23
CA SER A 84 25.19 22.13 -5.85
C SER A 84 24.48 22.37 -4.51
N PHE A 85 25.19 22.86 -3.49
CA PHE A 85 24.59 23.20 -2.19
C PHE A 85 23.57 24.33 -2.28
N LYS A 86 23.80 25.34 -3.13
CA LYS A 86 22.84 26.44 -3.37
C LYS A 86 21.53 25.97 -4.00
N ARG A 87 21.54 24.87 -4.76
CA ARG A 87 20.35 24.33 -5.41
C ARG A 87 19.46 23.48 -4.51
N ILE A 88 20.00 22.95 -3.40
CA ILE A 88 19.23 22.14 -2.43
C ILE A 88 18.00 22.91 -1.90
N PRO A 89 18.12 24.14 -1.35
CA PRO A 89 16.95 24.88 -0.87
C PRO A 89 15.96 25.19 -1.99
N ILE A 90 16.45 25.56 -3.19
CA ILE A 90 15.60 25.83 -4.37
C ILE A 90 14.80 24.58 -4.77
N PHE A 91 15.42 23.40 -4.73
CA PHE A 91 14.73 22.13 -4.99
C PHE A 91 13.68 21.83 -3.91
N GLN A 92 13.99 22.04 -2.64
CA GLN A 92 13.06 21.76 -1.54
C GLN A 92 11.83 22.67 -1.60
N GLU A 93 12.01 23.98 -1.76
CA GLU A 93 10.91 24.95 -1.86
C GLU A 93 9.97 24.63 -3.04
N GLU A 94 10.55 24.39 -4.23
CA GLU A 94 9.76 24.03 -5.43
C GLU A 94 9.06 22.67 -5.29
N LEU A 95 9.68 21.71 -4.58
CA LEU A 95 9.07 20.41 -4.30
C LEU A 95 7.88 20.57 -3.35
N GLU A 96 8.08 21.25 -2.22
CA GLU A 96 7.06 21.45 -1.18
C GLU A 96 5.81 22.13 -1.75
N GLU A 97 5.98 23.21 -2.53
CA GLU A 97 4.88 23.94 -3.17
C GLU A 97 4.03 23.03 -4.06
N LYS A 98 4.70 22.24 -4.92
CA LYS A 98 4.00 21.37 -5.88
C LYS A 98 3.47 20.08 -5.29
N LEU A 99 4.08 19.59 -4.22
CA LEU A 99 3.78 18.29 -3.63
C LEU A 99 2.39 18.29 -3.01
N VAL A 100 2.05 19.34 -2.25
CA VAL A 100 0.72 19.50 -1.65
C VAL A 100 -0.35 19.57 -2.74
N GLU A 101 -0.17 20.42 -3.74
CA GLU A 101 -1.12 20.60 -4.84
C GLU A 101 -1.34 19.30 -5.63
N LYS A 102 -0.26 18.60 -5.99
CA LYS A 102 -0.34 17.35 -6.76
C LYS A 102 -0.94 16.21 -5.97
N ILE A 103 -0.64 16.08 -4.68
CA ILE A 103 -1.21 15.03 -3.83
C ILE A 103 -2.72 15.24 -3.67
N SER A 104 -3.17 16.47 -3.39
CA SER A 104 -4.59 16.77 -3.26
C SER A 104 -5.36 16.46 -4.54
N LYS A 105 -4.89 16.97 -5.70
CA LYS A 105 -5.49 16.64 -7.01
C LYS A 105 -5.47 15.15 -7.33
N ALA A 106 -4.45 14.43 -6.87
CA ALA A 106 -4.35 12.99 -7.07
C ALA A 106 -5.33 12.21 -6.19
N ARG A 107 -5.58 12.65 -4.96
CA ARG A 107 -6.60 12.08 -4.06
C ARG A 107 -8.00 12.27 -4.63
N GLU A 108 -8.35 13.49 -5.01
CA GLU A 108 -9.65 13.78 -5.65
C GLU A 108 -9.89 12.91 -6.90
N ARG A 109 -8.87 12.73 -7.74
CA ARG A 109 -8.97 11.83 -8.90
C ARG A 109 -9.19 10.38 -8.49
N LEU A 110 -8.53 9.92 -7.43
CA LEU A 110 -8.68 8.56 -6.90
C LEU A 110 -10.10 8.32 -6.40
N ASP A 111 -10.64 9.27 -5.66
CA ASP A 111 -11.99 9.19 -5.09
C ASP A 111 -13.07 9.22 -6.18
N ASN A 112 -12.82 9.97 -7.25
CA ASN A 112 -13.64 9.96 -8.46
C ASN A 112 -13.44 8.72 -9.35
N GLY A 113 -12.63 7.74 -8.94
CA GLY A 113 -12.40 6.49 -9.67
C GLY A 113 -11.42 6.60 -10.85
N GLY A 114 -10.72 7.72 -10.97
CA GLY A 114 -9.65 7.94 -11.95
C GLY A 114 -8.34 7.33 -11.47
N PHE A 115 -8.09 6.06 -11.83
CA PHE A 115 -6.84 5.37 -11.50
C PHE A 115 -5.87 5.38 -12.71
N PRO A 116 -4.76 6.14 -12.68
CA PRO A 116 -3.74 6.08 -13.74
C PRO A 116 -3.15 4.68 -13.88
N ILE A 117 -3.09 3.94 -12.77
CA ILE A 117 -2.64 2.55 -12.71
C ILE A 117 -3.84 1.71 -12.35
N THR A 118 -4.21 0.77 -13.22
CA THR A 118 -5.34 -0.13 -12.99
C THR A 118 -5.17 -0.88 -11.67
N ASN A 119 -6.23 -0.92 -10.85
CA ASN A 119 -6.22 -1.67 -9.61
C ASN A 119 -5.85 -3.15 -9.87
N ARG A 120 -4.76 -3.61 -9.23
CA ARG A 120 -4.17 -4.94 -9.44
C ARG A 120 -5.14 -6.07 -9.13
N ILE A 121 -6.12 -5.83 -8.24
CA ILE A 121 -7.15 -6.82 -7.89
C ILE A 121 -7.89 -7.35 -9.12
N LYS A 122 -8.04 -6.55 -10.19
CA LYS A 122 -8.67 -6.98 -11.45
C LYS A 122 -7.95 -8.13 -12.14
N LYS A 123 -6.67 -8.35 -11.83
CA LYS A 123 -5.84 -9.43 -12.38
C LYS A 123 -5.69 -10.62 -11.41
N CYS A 124 -6.33 -10.57 -10.24
CA CYS A 124 -6.20 -11.58 -9.20
C CYS A 124 -7.37 -12.58 -9.24
N ARG A 125 -7.12 -13.82 -8.81
CA ARG A 125 -8.17 -14.85 -8.72
C ARG A 125 -9.28 -14.53 -7.71
N ASN A 126 -8.97 -13.71 -6.70
CA ASN A 126 -9.92 -13.22 -5.70
C ASN A 126 -10.70 -11.98 -6.17
N TYR A 127 -10.56 -11.56 -7.44
CA TYR A 127 -11.35 -10.48 -8.01
C TYR A 127 -12.86 -10.65 -7.84
N PRO A 128 -13.46 -11.86 -7.98
CA PRO A 128 -14.89 -12.04 -7.79
C PRO A 128 -15.39 -11.56 -6.42
N ILE A 129 -14.63 -11.78 -5.35
CA ILE A 129 -14.97 -11.30 -4.00
C ILE A 129 -14.97 -9.77 -3.95
N TYR A 130 -13.94 -9.14 -4.48
CA TYR A 130 -13.87 -7.68 -4.54
C TYR A 130 -14.99 -7.09 -5.41
N GLY A 131 -15.30 -7.73 -6.55
CA GLY A 131 -16.38 -7.35 -7.45
C GLY A 131 -17.74 -7.45 -6.77
N PHE A 132 -18.01 -8.55 -6.07
CA PHE A 132 -19.21 -8.74 -5.28
C PHE A 132 -19.39 -7.62 -4.25
N VAL A 133 -18.39 -7.41 -3.39
CA VAL A 133 -18.48 -6.41 -2.31
C VAL A 133 -18.60 -4.96 -2.84
N ARG A 134 -17.84 -4.60 -3.89
CA ARG A 134 -17.78 -3.20 -4.37
C ARG A 134 -18.78 -2.86 -5.47
N LYS A 135 -19.20 -3.83 -6.29
CA LYS A 135 -20.13 -3.58 -7.42
C LYS A 135 -21.52 -4.12 -7.17
N GLU A 136 -21.65 -5.34 -6.66
CA GLU A 136 -22.95 -5.98 -6.48
C GLU A 136 -23.62 -5.52 -5.17
N VAL A 137 -22.88 -5.56 -4.05
CA VAL A 137 -23.33 -5.06 -2.74
C VAL A 137 -23.25 -3.52 -2.66
N GLY A 138 -22.38 -2.90 -3.46
CA GLY A 138 -22.30 -1.44 -3.57
C GLY A 138 -21.64 -0.73 -2.37
N THR A 139 -20.78 -1.43 -1.63
CA THR A 139 -20.00 -0.81 -0.53
C THR A 139 -18.96 0.18 -1.07
N LYS A 140 -18.62 1.19 -0.26
CA LYS A 140 -17.64 2.23 -0.63
C LYS A 140 -16.34 2.06 0.14
N LEU A 141 -15.33 2.87 -0.23
CA LEU A 141 -14.13 2.97 0.59
C LEU A 141 -14.46 3.81 1.83
N LEU A 142 -14.17 3.26 3.00
CA LEU A 142 -14.39 3.97 4.26
C LEU A 142 -13.37 5.11 4.36
N SER A 143 -13.88 6.31 4.63
CA SER A 143 -13.10 7.53 4.82
C SER A 143 -13.83 8.38 5.86
N GLY A 144 -13.10 9.14 6.67
CA GLY A 144 -13.71 10.07 7.64
C GLY A 144 -14.52 11.20 7.01
N GLU A 145 -14.31 11.44 5.71
CA GLU A 145 -15.11 12.38 4.91
C GLU A 145 -16.49 11.82 4.51
N ASN A 146 -16.63 10.49 4.53
CA ASN A 146 -17.87 9.82 4.16
C ASN A 146 -18.81 9.72 5.37
N LYS A 147 -20.11 9.93 5.13
CA LYS A 147 -21.15 9.82 6.17
C LYS A 147 -21.55 8.38 6.52
N VAL A 148 -21.13 7.41 5.71
CA VAL A 148 -21.51 5.99 5.87
C VAL A 148 -20.65 5.37 6.95
N SER A 149 -21.29 4.78 7.97
CA SER A 149 -20.57 4.08 9.02
C SER A 149 -20.01 2.73 8.54
N PRO A 150 -18.92 2.22 9.14
CA PRO A 150 -18.44 0.87 8.85
C PRO A 150 -19.51 -0.21 9.07
N GLY A 151 -20.39 -0.02 10.07
CA GLY A 151 -21.48 -0.95 10.38
C GLY A 151 -22.48 -1.09 9.24
N GLU A 152 -22.85 0.02 8.58
CA GLU A 152 -23.78 -0.02 7.43
C GLU A 152 -23.23 -0.85 6.26
N ASP A 153 -21.93 -0.74 5.95
CA ASP A 153 -21.33 -1.53 4.87
C ASP A 153 -21.15 -3.01 5.28
N ILE A 154 -20.93 -3.30 6.56
CA ILE A 154 -20.91 -4.67 7.09
C ILE A 154 -22.30 -5.31 6.97
N GLU A 155 -23.36 -4.60 7.37
CA GLU A 155 -24.73 -5.12 7.33
C GLU A 155 -25.16 -5.49 5.90
N LYS A 156 -24.87 -4.63 4.91
CA LYS A 156 -25.15 -4.93 3.49
C LYS A 156 -24.46 -6.22 3.01
N VAL A 157 -23.21 -6.42 3.41
CA VAL A 157 -22.47 -7.63 3.05
C VAL A 157 -23.06 -8.85 3.78
N TYR A 158 -23.43 -8.70 5.05
CA TYR A 158 -24.06 -9.74 5.86
C TYR A 158 -25.41 -10.18 5.26
N GLU A 159 -26.29 -9.24 4.93
CA GLU A 159 -27.56 -9.50 4.24
C GLU A 159 -27.33 -10.24 2.92
N ALA A 160 -26.37 -9.79 2.11
CA ALA A 160 -26.06 -10.45 0.83
C ALA A 160 -25.49 -11.87 1.01
N ILE A 161 -24.79 -12.15 2.11
CA ILE A 161 -24.34 -13.50 2.46
C ILE A 161 -25.54 -14.37 2.87
N ASN A 162 -26.44 -13.85 3.68
CA ASN A 162 -27.66 -14.56 4.11
C ASN A 162 -28.58 -14.90 2.93
N ASP A 163 -28.59 -14.05 1.88
CA ASP A 163 -29.27 -14.33 0.61
C ASP A 163 -28.61 -15.45 -0.23
N GLY A 164 -27.50 -16.02 0.24
CA GLY A 164 -26.78 -17.11 -0.45
C GLY A 164 -25.89 -16.66 -1.61
N LYS A 165 -25.73 -15.35 -1.85
CA LYS A 165 -24.98 -14.81 -3.01
C LYS A 165 -23.47 -15.10 -2.97
N LEU A 166 -22.93 -15.44 -1.81
CA LEU A 166 -21.50 -15.69 -1.64
C LEU A 166 -21.02 -17.00 -2.30
N GLY A 167 -21.87 -18.02 -2.37
CA GLY A 167 -21.49 -19.35 -2.89
C GLY A 167 -20.93 -19.28 -4.31
N ASP A 168 -21.66 -18.65 -5.22
CA ASP A 168 -21.26 -18.48 -6.61
C ASP A 168 -19.96 -17.67 -6.77
N VAL A 169 -19.77 -16.67 -5.89
CA VAL A 169 -18.55 -15.83 -5.89
C VAL A 169 -17.31 -16.66 -5.54
N LEU A 170 -17.44 -17.56 -4.56
CA LEU A 170 -16.34 -18.47 -4.18
C LEU A 170 -16.05 -19.48 -5.29
N MET A 171 -17.08 -20.01 -5.94
CA MET A 171 -16.90 -20.92 -7.08
C MET A 171 -16.18 -20.23 -8.24
N LYS A 172 -16.48 -18.96 -8.52
CA LYS A 172 -15.74 -18.15 -9.52
C LYS A 172 -14.26 -17.98 -9.15
N CYS A 173 -13.93 -17.83 -7.87
CA CYS A 173 -12.53 -17.74 -7.42
C CYS A 173 -11.76 -19.06 -7.65
N LEU A 174 -12.45 -20.19 -7.55
CA LEU A 174 -11.88 -21.53 -7.67
C LEU A 174 -12.05 -22.17 -9.05
N ALA A 175 -12.66 -21.48 -10.01
CA ALA A 175 -13.00 -22.04 -11.34
C ALA A 175 -11.81 -22.67 -12.08
N PHE A 176 -10.58 -22.21 -11.82
CA PHE A 176 -9.36 -22.72 -12.43
C PHE A 176 -8.53 -23.63 -11.52
N TRP A 177 -9.03 -23.96 -10.33
CA TRP A 177 -8.34 -24.86 -9.40
C TRP A 177 -8.63 -26.32 -9.79
N ARG A 178 -7.56 -27.10 -9.98
CA ARG A 178 -7.65 -28.51 -10.43
C ARG A 178 -7.82 -29.52 -9.29
N GLY A 179 -8.15 -29.04 -8.08
CA GLY A 179 -8.27 -29.90 -6.89
C GLY A 179 -6.93 -30.45 -6.35
N THR A 180 -5.80 -30.05 -6.93
CA THR A 180 -4.46 -30.46 -6.47
C THR A 180 -3.68 -29.28 -5.95
N ALA A 181 -2.83 -29.55 -4.97
CA ALA A 181 -1.84 -28.59 -4.51
C ALA A 181 -0.81 -28.28 -5.63
N GLY A 182 -0.16 -27.12 -5.54
CA GLY A 182 0.80 -26.66 -6.54
C GLY A 182 2.03 -27.56 -6.65
N PRO A 183 2.83 -27.42 -7.72
CA PRO A 183 3.95 -28.31 -8.04
C PRO A 183 5.07 -28.33 -6.99
N PHE A 184 5.05 -27.41 -6.03
CA PHE A 184 6.07 -27.26 -4.98
C PHE A 184 5.58 -27.69 -3.60
N THR A 185 4.43 -28.35 -3.50
CA THR A 185 4.03 -29.01 -2.24
C THR A 185 4.62 -30.41 -2.19
N PRO A 186 5.55 -30.71 -1.25
CA PRO A 186 6.07 -32.06 -1.12
C PRO A 186 4.92 -32.97 -0.69
N ARG A 187 4.55 -33.93 -1.53
CA ARG A 187 3.79 -35.09 -1.04
C ARG A 187 4.79 -36.06 -0.45
N PRO A 188 4.58 -36.59 0.76
CA PRO A 188 5.18 -37.86 1.13
C PRO A 188 4.68 -38.88 0.10
N SER A 189 5.59 -39.44 -0.68
CA SER A 189 5.32 -40.53 -1.60
C SER A 189 4.67 -41.69 -0.84
N GLY A 190 3.40 -41.99 -1.14
CA GLY A 190 2.69 -43.16 -0.59
C GLY A 190 1.26 -42.92 -0.10
N LEU A 191 0.80 -41.68 0.06
CA LEU A 191 -0.59 -41.40 0.48
C LEU A 191 -1.41 -40.90 -0.72
N SER A 192 -1.97 -41.84 -1.48
CA SER A 192 -3.20 -41.58 -2.23
C SER A 192 -4.28 -41.25 -1.19
N SER A 193 -4.56 -39.97 -0.96
CA SER A 193 -5.67 -39.59 -0.08
C SER A 193 -6.98 -39.99 -0.76
N PRO A 194 -7.75 -40.94 -0.21
CA PRO A 194 -9.10 -41.21 -0.65
C PRO A 194 -10.00 -40.32 0.21
N ALA A 195 -10.03 -39.04 -0.08
CA ALA A 195 -11.00 -38.14 0.53
C ALA A 195 -11.61 -37.29 -0.58
N GLN A 196 -12.59 -37.89 -1.25
CA GLN A 196 -13.61 -37.14 -1.99
C GLN A 196 -14.15 -36.03 -1.08
N PHE A 197 -14.49 -34.90 -1.69
CA PHE A 197 -15.18 -33.74 -1.10
C PHE A 197 -16.27 -34.16 -0.11
N ASN A 198 -15.91 -34.34 1.15
CA ASN A 198 -16.86 -34.57 2.24
C ASN A 198 -16.68 -33.45 3.28
N PRO A 199 -17.63 -32.50 3.35
CA PRO A 199 -17.56 -31.37 4.27
C PRO A 199 -17.57 -31.78 5.75
N GLU A 200 -17.98 -32.99 6.11
CA GLU A 200 -17.95 -33.45 7.50
C GLU A 200 -16.53 -33.60 8.08
N TYR A 201 -15.51 -33.72 7.23
CA TYR A 201 -14.12 -33.73 7.68
C TYR A 201 -13.54 -32.33 7.93
N TRP A 202 -14.30 -31.28 7.63
CA TRP A 202 -13.85 -29.89 7.83
C TRP A 202 -14.16 -29.47 9.28
N GLY A 203 -13.50 -30.12 10.23
CA GLY A 203 -13.67 -29.93 11.67
C GLY A 203 -13.22 -28.56 12.21
N TRP A 204 -13.17 -27.53 11.36
CA TRP A 204 -12.76 -26.18 11.74
C TRP A 204 -13.92 -25.30 12.23
N PHE A 205 -15.18 -25.61 11.85
CA PHE A 205 -16.34 -24.82 12.29
C PHE A 205 -17.03 -25.34 13.56
N GLU A 206 -16.83 -26.59 13.98
CA GLU A 206 -17.64 -27.19 15.07
C GLU A 206 -17.10 -27.05 16.49
N LYS A 207 -15.94 -26.42 16.72
CA LYS A 207 -15.40 -26.25 18.09
C LYS A 207 -15.21 -24.81 18.52
N LEU A 208 -16.29 -24.03 18.40
CA LEU A 208 -16.53 -22.89 19.28
C LEU A 208 -17.80 -23.14 20.08
N ARG A 209 -17.75 -24.15 20.95
CA ARG A 209 -18.68 -24.21 22.09
C ARG A 209 -18.26 -23.07 23.02
N SER A 210 -19.08 -22.03 23.09
CA SER A 210 -19.04 -21.00 24.14
C SER A 210 -18.86 -21.67 25.51
N PRO A 211 -18.00 -21.17 26.41
CA PRO A 211 -17.90 -21.73 27.76
C PRO A 211 -19.17 -21.36 28.52
N SER A 212 -20.17 -22.25 28.50
CA SER A 212 -21.28 -22.21 29.44
C SER A 212 -20.85 -22.82 30.77
N SER A 213 -21.24 -22.12 31.81
CA SER A 213 -21.09 -22.30 33.25
C SER A 213 -21.45 -23.70 33.78
N ALA A 214 -20.80 -24.05 34.91
CA ALA A 214 -20.99 -25.23 35.79
C ALA A 214 -20.32 -26.53 35.29
N SER A 215 -19.55 -27.30 36.07
CA SER A 215 -19.41 -27.43 37.52
C SER A 215 -18.14 -28.23 37.88
N ASN A 216 -17.67 -28.02 39.12
CA ASN A 216 -16.83 -28.90 39.97
C ASN A 216 -15.30 -28.76 39.93
N GLY A 217 -14.84 -27.72 40.63
CA GLY A 217 -13.60 -27.77 41.42
C GLY A 217 -13.82 -26.99 42.72
N ARG A 218 -14.16 -27.70 43.81
CA ARG A 218 -14.21 -27.11 45.17
C ARG A 218 -12.82 -26.57 45.54
N VAL A 219 -12.74 -25.31 45.91
CA VAL A 219 -11.64 -24.76 46.72
C VAL A 219 -12.27 -24.11 47.94
N ASN A 220 -11.87 -24.60 49.12
CA ASN A 220 -12.33 -24.16 50.44
C ASN A 220 -11.51 -22.92 50.86
N TRP A 221 -12.17 -21.86 51.31
CA TRP A 221 -11.56 -20.57 51.64
C TRP A 221 -11.59 -20.22 53.15
N ASP A 222 -11.64 -21.22 54.04
CA ASP A 222 -11.52 -20.99 55.49
C ASP A 222 -10.06 -20.94 56.02
N GLN A 223 -9.09 -20.64 55.17
CA GLN A 223 -7.71 -20.34 55.59
C GLN A 223 -7.14 -19.23 54.70
N LEU A 224 -7.47 -17.98 55.04
CA LEU A 224 -6.62 -16.78 55.10
C LEU A 224 -7.47 -15.52 55.30
#